data_AF-A0A8S9R4H5-F1
#
_entry.id   AF-A0A8S9R4H5-F1
#
_cell.length_a   1.000
_cell.length_b   1.000
_cell.length_c   1.000
_cell.angle_alpha   90.00
_cell.angle_beta   90.00
_cell.angle_gamma   90.00
#
_symmetry.space_group_name_H-M   'P 1'
#
loop_
_entity.id
_entity.type
_entity.pdbx_description
1 polymer ?
#
loop_
_entity_poly.entity_id
_entity_poly.type
_entity_poly.pdbx_seq_one_letter_code
_entity_poly.pdbx_strand_id
1 'polypeptide(L)'
;MDSFFPVKVVYVNDCSFGVMGRVFLIENDGPVYTCATCNVQIAKSEDLVDAWLDLYQFYLVYNVMIAEVPVLYHDDLFSGHEVSCVNCCALLGWRNPAPPPDQSPGDEIMPAFVFEHGRVAPPPPDNLPQD
;
A
#
# COMPACT_ATOMS: atom_id res chain seq x y z
N MET A 1 -1.70 3.34 29.46
CA MET A 1 -1.94 1.97 28.95
C MET A 1 -3.10 2.06 28.00
N ASP A 2 -2.75 1.92 26.72
CA ASP A 2 -3.57 1.45 25.61
C ASP A 2 -4.76 2.29 25.15
N SER A 3 -4.44 3.47 24.60
CA SER A 3 -5.27 4.10 23.57
C SER A 3 -5.04 3.38 22.23
N PHE A 4 -5.66 2.21 22.06
CA PHE A 4 -5.89 1.62 20.75
C PHE A 4 -6.82 2.55 19.97
N PHE A 5 -6.26 3.42 19.13
CA PHE A 5 -7.05 4.08 18.10
C PHE A 5 -7.35 3.04 17.02
N PRO A 6 -8.62 2.68 16.77
CA PRO A 6 -8.94 1.81 15.64
C PRO A 6 -8.67 2.60 14.36
N VAL A 7 -7.53 2.33 13.71
CA VAL A 7 -7.28 2.82 12.35
C VAL A 7 -8.30 2.12 11.46
N LYS A 8 -9.42 2.81 11.20
CA LYS A 8 -10.39 2.37 10.21
C LYS A 8 -9.77 2.60 8.83
N VAL A 9 -9.34 1.51 8.21
CA VAL A 9 -9.04 1.47 6.77
C VAL A 9 -10.35 1.79 6.05
N VAL A 10 -10.42 2.95 5.41
CA VAL A 10 -11.59 3.33 4.60
C VAL A 10 -11.20 3.20 3.13
N TYR A 11 -11.86 2.25 2.47
CA TYR A 11 -11.78 2.02 1.04
C TYR A 11 -12.62 3.10 0.34
N VAL A 12 -12.03 3.80 -0.63
CA VAL A 12 -12.75 4.68 -1.57
C VAL A 12 -12.76 3.94 -2.90
N ASN A 13 -13.94 3.68 -3.45
CA ASN A 13 -14.12 2.75 -4.58
C ASN A 13 -13.93 3.39 -5.96
N ASP A 14 -13.63 4.69 -6.08
CA ASP A 14 -13.51 5.28 -7.41
C ASP A 14 -12.69 6.58 -7.47
N CYS A 15 -11.93 6.71 -8.56
CA CYS A 15 -11.26 7.94 -9.04
C CYS A 15 -12.15 8.74 -9.99
N SER A 16 -13.38 8.31 -10.24
CA SER A 16 -14.33 9.04 -11.08
C SER A 16 -14.64 10.41 -10.49
N PHE A 17 -14.56 11.43 -11.35
CA PHE A 17 -14.78 12.85 -11.02
C PHE A 17 -16.08 13.05 -10.24
N GLY A 18 -16.00 13.24 -8.92
CA GLY A 18 -17.14 13.64 -8.10
C GLY A 18 -17.25 13.02 -6.70
N VAL A 19 -16.47 12.00 -6.38
CA VAL A 19 -16.50 11.39 -5.03
C VAL A 19 -15.27 11.83 -4.24
N MET A 20 -15.44 12.78 -3.31
CA MET A 20 -14.35 13.18 -2.41
C MET A 20 -14.03 12.03 -1.43
N GLY A 21 -12.97 11.28 -1.74
CA GLY A 21 -12.37 10.33 -0.80
C GLY A 21 -11.89 11.04 0.46
N ARG A 22 -12.01 10.38 1.62
CA ARG A 22 -11.48 10.93 2.88
C ARG A 22 -9.99 10.57 2.97
N VAL A 23 -9.13 11.57 2.99
CA VAL A 23 -7.70 11.40 3.29
C VAL A 23 -7.52 11.34 4.81
N PHE A 24 -6.81 10.33 5.31
CA PHE A 24 -6.53 10.20 6.73
C PHE A 24 -5.16 10.82 7.02
N LEU A 25 -5.16 11.80 7.92
CA LEU A 25 -3.95 12.22 8.62
C LEU A 25 -3.63 11.15 9.66
N ILE A 26 -2.58 10.39 9.40
CA ILE A 26 -2.04 9.42 10.35
C ILE A 26 -1.00 10.19 11.17
N GLU A 27 -1.28 10.43 12.45
CA GLU A 27 -0.27 10.94 13.37
C GLU A 27 0.86 9.91 13.43
N ASN A 28 2.08 10.30 13.08
CA ASN A 28 3.18 9.36 12.95
C ASN A 28 4.52 9.99 13.32
N ASP A 29 5.23 9.33 14.24
CA ASP A 29 6.54 9.71 14.75
C ASP A 29 7.72 9.00 14.02
N GLY A 30 7.49 8.38 12.85
CA GLY A 30 8.48 7.50 12.19
C GLY A 30 8.59 7.66 10.67
N PRO A 31 9.60 7.01 10.04
CA PRO A 31 9.84 7.09 8.60
C PRO A 31 8.72 6.42 7.79
N VAL A 32 8.27 7.12 6.74
CA VAL A 32 7.11 6.72 5.93
C VAL A 32 7.43 6.62 4.45
N TYR A 33 6.75 5.69 3.79
CA TYR A 33 6.70 5.59 2.34
C TYR A 33 5.55 6.46 1.80
N THR A 34 5.81 7.21 0.73
CA THR A 34 4.88 8.21 0.20
C THR A 34 4.62 8.00 -1.28
N CYS A 35 3.45 8.44 -1.78
CA CYS A 35 3.18 8.44 -3.20
C CYS A 35 4.17 9.37 -3.91
N ALA A 36 4.91 8.87 -4.89
CA ALA A 36 5.92 9.65 -5.61
C ALA A 36 5.34 10.83 -6.40
N THR A 37 4.03 10.81 -6.71
CA THR A 37 3.36 11.87 -7.46
C THR A 37 2.87 13.02 -6.58
N CYS A 38 2.35 12.72 -5.38
CA CYS A 38 1.67 13.73 -4.55
C CYS A 38 2.12 13.75 -3.09
N ASN A 39 3.12 12.96 -2.72
CA ASN A 39 3.73 12.88 -1.39
C ASN A 39 2.76 12.50 -0.25
N VAL A 40 1.56 11.98 -0.56
CA VAL A 40 0.67 11.47 0.49
C VAL A 40 1.28 10.19 1.07
N GLN A 41 1.18 10.02 2.39
CA GLN A 41 1.67 8.82 3.06
C GLN A 41 0.89 7.58 2.60
N ILE A 42 1.62 6.53 2.19
CA ILE A 42 1.07 5.26 1.71
C ILE A 42 1.32 4.13 2.71
N ALA A 43 2.49 4.06 3.33
CA ALA A 43 2.82 3.00 4.28
C ALA A 43 3.83 3.49 5.31
N LYS A 44 3.95 2.78 6.43
CA LYS A 44 5.06 2.98 7.36
C LYS A 44 6.20 2.04 7.04
N SER A 45 7.41 2.40 7.45
CA SER A 45 8.57 1.52 7.29
C SER A 45 8.46 0.24 8.13
N GLU A 46 7.75 0.27 9.26
CA GLU A 46 7.50 -0.91 10.10
C GLU A 46 6.59 -1.95 9.45
N ASP A 47 5.80 -1.54 8.45
CA ASP A 47 4.87 -2.42 7.72
C ASP A 47 5.52 -3.05 6.47
N LEU A 48 6.78 -2.70 6.17
CA LEU A 48 7.53 -3.25 5.05
C LEU A 48 7.89 -4.70 5.34
N VAL A 49 7.41 -5.60 4.47
CA VAL A 49 7.71 -7.04 4.51
C VAL A 49 9.03 -7.32 3.83
N ASP A 50 9.18 -6.76 2.62
CA ASP A 50 10.35 -6.99 1.79
C ASP A 50 10.51 -5.84 0.78
N ALA A 51 11.75 -5.64 0.33
CA ALA A 51 12.12 -4.72 -0.73
C ALA A 51 13.01 -5.45 -1.74
N TRP A 52 12.41 -5.83 -2.86
CA TRP A 52 13.09 -6.49 -3.97
C TRP A 52 13.69 -5.45 -4.92
N LEU A 53 14.39 -5.89 -5.98
CA LEU A 53 15.09 -4.99 -6.91
C LEU A 53 14.18 -3.86 -7.45
N ASP A 54 12.92 -4.16 -7.75
CA ASP A 54 11.99 -3.23 -8.40
C ASP A 54 10.65 -3.05 -7.65
N LEU A 55 10.49 -3.67 -6.47
CA LEU A 55 9.20 -3.77 -5.78
C LEU A 55 9.34 -3.60 -4.26
N TYR A 56 8.40 -2.87 -3.66
CA TYR A 56 8.15 -2.89 -2.22
C TYR A 56 6.94 -3.75 -1.88
N GLN A 57 7.03 -4.53 -0.80
CA GLN A 57 5.95 -5.35 -0.30
C GLN A 57 5.53 -4.92 1.12
N PHE A 58 4.24 -4.69 1.34
CA PHE A 58 3.68 -4.25 2.63
C PHE A 58 2.52 -5.12 3.09
N TYR A 59 2.39 -5.31 4.42
CA TYR A 59 1.17 -5.90 5.00
C TYR A 59 0.04 -4.89 5.16
N LEU A 60 0.38 -3.64 5.49
CA LEU A 60 -0.57 -2.59 5.76
C LEU A 60 -0.22 -1.33 4.97
N VAL A 61 -1.25 -0.72 4.41
CA VAL A 61 -1.15 0.50 3.59
C VAL A 61 -2.33 1.43 3.89
N TYR A 62 -2.15 2.69 3.53
CA TYR A 62 -3.03 3.79 3.84
C TYR A 62 -3.22 4.70 2.64
N ASN A 63 -4.32 5.47 2.62
CA ASN A 63 -4.59 6.44 1.55
C ASN A 63 -4.52 5.82 0.14
N VAL A 64 -4.96 4.56 0.02
CA VAL A 64 -5.07 3.84 -1.25
C VAL A 64 -6.49 3.40 -1.54
N MET A 65 -6.77 3.18 -2.81
CA MET A 65 -7.99 2.60 -3.35
C MET A 65 -7.64 1.29 -4.03
N ILE A 66 -8.50 0.29 -3.90
CA ILE A 66 -8.29 -1.04 -4.47
C ILE A 66 -9.40 -1.28 -5.48
N ALA A 67 -9.05 -1.61 -6.72
CA ALA A 67 -10.02 -1.94 -7.75
C ALA A 67 -10.84 -3.18 -7.37
N GLU A 68 -12.14 -3.20 -7.69
CA GLU A 68 -13.01 -4.34 -7.38
C GLU A 68 -12.71 -5.54 -8.28
N VAL A 69 -12.27 -5.29 -9.51
CA VAL A 69 -11.99 -6.33 -10.50
C VAL A 69 -10.48 -6.58 -10.56
N PRO A 70 -10.02 -7.84 -10.43
CA PRO A 70 -8.61 -8.15 -10.60
C PRO A 70 -8.21 -8.04 -12.08
N VAL A 71 -7.00 -7.57 -12.32
CA VAL A 71 -6.37 -7.56 -13.64
C VAL A 71 -5.26 -8.60 -13.70
N LEU A 72 -4.90 -8.99 -14.92
CA LEU A 72 -3.82 -9.92 -15.18
C LEU A 72 -2.51 -9.16 -15.41
N TYR A 73 -1.42 -9.68 -14.86
CA TYR A 73 -0.08 -9.11 -14.94
C TYR A 73 0.91 -10.16 -15.45
N HIS A 74 1.99 -9.68 -16.09
CA HIS A 74 3.10 -10.52 -16.56
C HIS A 74 2.62 -11.64 -17.49
N ASP A 75 2.08 -11.29 -18.66
CA ASP A 75 1.58 -12.25 -19.67
C ASP A 75 0.59 -13.28 -19.09
N ASP A 76 -0.35 -12.82 -18.27
CA ASP A 76 -1.39 -13.63 -17.62
C ASP A 76 -0.90 -14.62 -16.55
N LEU A 77 0.34 -14.51 -16.07
CA LEU A 77 0.91 -15.37 -15.02
C LEU A 77 0.38 -15.04 -13.63
N PHE A 78 0.05 -13.77 -13.37
CA PHE A 78 -0.41 -13.29 -12.07
C PHE A 78 -1.72 -12.53 -12.20
N SER A 79 -2.56 -12.61 -11.17
CA SER A 79 -3.76 -11.78 -11.04
C SER A 79 -3.68 -10.96 -9.76
N GLY A 80 -4.21 -9.74 -9.78
CA GLY A 80 -4.22 -8.87 -8.61
C GLY A 80 -5.16 -7.70 -8.79
N HIS A 81 -5.58 -7.10 -7.69
CA HIS A 81 -6.42 -5.90 -7.73
C HIS A 81 -5.51 -4.67 -7.81
N GLU A 82 -5.72 -3.81 -8.81
CA GLU A 82 -4.97 -2.55 -8.93
C GLU A 82 -5.14 -1.69 -7.67
N VAL A 83 -4.05 -1.08 -7.22
CA VAL A 83 -4.01 -0.22 -6.05
C VAL A 83 -3.55 1.17 -6.46
N SER A 84 -4.38 2.17 -6.22
CA SER A 84 -4.15 3.55 -6.62
C SER A 84 -4.14 4.50 -5.43
N CYS A 85 -3.41 5.61 -5.54
CA CYS A 85 -3.39 6.66 -4.53
C CYS A 85 -4.75 7.36 -4.44
N VAL A 86 -5.33 7.48 -3.24
CA VAL A 86 -6.63 8.16 -3.04
C VAL A 86 -6.58 9.66 -3.34
N ASN A 87 -5.40 10.28 -3.23
CA ASN A 87 -5.24 11.72 -3.36
C ASN A 87 -5.01 12.18 -4.81
N CYS A 88 -4.26 11.42 -5.60
CA CYS A 88 -3.88 11.82 -6.96
C CYS A 88 -4.23 10.80 -8.05
N CYS A 89 -4.86 9.68 -7.67
CA CYS A 89 -5.25 8.61 -8.60
C CYS A 89 -4.11 7.94 -9.36
N ALA A 90 -2.85 8.19 -8.99
CA ALA A 90 -1.72 7.46 -9.55
C ALA A 90 -1.83 5.97 -9.18
N LEU A 91 -1.78 5.10 -10.18
CA LEU A 91 -1.62 3.66 -9.97
C LEU A 91 -0.28 3.43 -9.26
N LEU A 92 -0.30 2.74 -8.12
CA LEU A 92 0.88 2.48 -7.28
C LEU A 92 1.41 1.04 -7.44
N GLY A 93 0.51 0.10 -7.68
CA GLY A 93 0.82 -1.32 -7.85
C GLY A 93 -0.44 -2.17 -7.70
N TRP A 94 -0.34 -3.30 -7.01
CA TRP A 94 -1.45 -4.25 -6.87
C TRP A 94 -1.50 -4.93 -5.51
N ARG A 95 -2.66 -5.47 -5.17
CA ARG A 95 -2.87 -6.36 -4.03
C ARG A 95 -3.02 -7.78 -4.56
N ASN A 96 -2.20 -8.69 -4.04
CA ASN A 96 -2.31 -10.11 -4.39
C ASN A 96 -3.66 -10.67 -3.93
N PRO A 97 -4.25 -11.65 -4.65
CA PRO A 97 -5.48 -12.30 -4.24
C PRO A 97 -5.28 -12.99 -2.89
N ALA A 98 -6.34 -13.07 -2.09
CA ALA A 98 -6.29 -13.94 -0.92
C ALA A 98 -5.96 -15.38 -1.37
N PRO A 99 -5.15 -16.13 -0.59
CA PRO A 99 -4.88 -17.53 -0.92
C PRO A 99 -6.20 -18.31 -1.04
N PRO A 100 -6.24 -19.36 -1.89
CA PRO A 100 -7.42 -20.18 -2.05
C PRO A 100 -7.88 -20.79 -0.71
N PRO A 101 -9.19 -20.97 -0.50
CA PRO A 101 -9.77 -21.41 0.78
C PRO A 101 -9.38 -22.84 1.20
N ASP A 102 -8.74 -23.62 0.32
CA ASP A 102 -8.27 -24.99 0.55
C ASP A 102 -6.79 -25.07 1.00
N GLN A 103 -6.07 -23.95 1.05
CA GLN A 103 -4.77 -23.90 1.72
C GLN A 103 -4.96 -23.90 3.24
N SER A 104 -4.20 -24.74 3.93
CA SER A 104 -4.31 -24.92 5.37
C SER A 104 -4.11 -23.58 6.11
N PRO A 105 -4.90 -23.28 7.15
CA PRO A 105 -4.69 -22.10 8.00
C PRO A 105 -3.45 -22.32 8.86
N GLY A 106 -2.28 -22.13 8.26
CA GLY A 106 -0.96 -22.27 8.88
C GLY A 106 -0.21 -20.95 8.97
N ASP A 107 -0.50 -20.01 8.07
CA ASP A 107 -0.01 -18.64 8.07
C ASP A 107 -1.12 -17.81 7.40
N GLU A 108 -1.88 -17.03 8.16
CA GLU A 108 -2.77 -16.03 7.57
C GLU A 108 -1.90 -14.98 6.87
N ILE A 109 -1.48 -15.27 5.63
CA ILE A 109 -0.79 -14.30 4.77
C ILE A 109 -1.83 -13.22 4.48
N MET A 110 -1.86 -12.18 5.31
CA MET A 110 -2.53 -10.93 4.97
C MET A 110 -2.12 -10.59 3.54
N PRO A 111 -3.07 -10.36 2.61
CA PRO A 111 -2.73 -10.20 1.20
C PRO A 111 -1.81 -9.00 1.07
N ALA A 112 -0.58 -9.29 0.68
CA ALA A 112 0.46 -8.29 0.59
C ALA A 112 0.16 -7.29 -0.53
N PHE A 113 0.42 -6.03 -0.24
CA PHE A 113 0.41 -4.94 -1.19
C PHE A 113 1.79 -4.85 -1.84
N VAL A 114 1.83 -4.85 -3.16
CA VAL A 114 3.06 -4.80 -3.94
C VAL A 114 3.06 -3.50 -4.73
N PHE A 115 4.10 -2.68 -4.54
CA PHE A 115 4.25 -1.40 -5.21
C PHE A 115 5.54 -1.32 -6.00
N GLU A 116 5.46 -0.78 -7.21
CA GLU A 116 6.64 -0.58 -8.04
C GLU A 116 7.52 0.54 -7.49
N HIS A 117 8.83 0.32 -7.53
CA HIS A 117 9.81 1.37 -7.29
C HIS A 117 9.53 2.58 -8.21
N GLY A 118 9.66 3.79 -7.66
CA GLY A 118 9.38 5.04 -8.39
C GLY A 118 7.91 5.47 -8.40
N ARG A 119 6.96 4.60 -8.02
CA ARG A 119 5.56 4.98 -7.75
C ARG A 119 5.31 5.28 -6.29
N VAL A 120 6.07 4.62 -5.43
CA VAL A 120 6.16 4.92 -4.00
C VAL A 120 7.61 5.32 -3.70
N ALA A 121 7.78 6.48 -3.06
CA ALA A 121 9.06 6.98 -2.61
C ALA A 121 9.35 6.45 -1.21
N PRO A 122 10.55 5.87 -0.97
CA PRO A 122 10.97 5.49 0.36
C PRO A 122 11.15 6.73 1.26
N PRO A 123 11.18 6.55 2.59
CA PRO A 123 11.63 7.62 3.47
C PRO A 123 13.03 8.09 3.03
N PRO A 124 13.36 9.38 3.21
CA PRO A 124 14.72 9.84 3.00
C PRO A 124 15.67 8.98 3.83
N PRO A 125 16.84 8.60 3.30
CA PRO A 125 17.84 7.92 4.12
C PRO A 125 18.07 8.78 5.35
N ASP A 126 18.03 8.16 6.54
CA ASP A 126 18.40 8.86 7.76
C ASP A 126 19.70 9.61 7.47
N ASN A 127 19.73 10.90 7.79
CA ASN A 127 21.00 11.64 7.88
C ASN A 127 21.77 11.05 9.07
N LEU A 128 22.23 9.81 8.93
CA LEU A 128 23.24 9.23 9.78
C LEU A 128 24.46 10.13 9.61
N PRO A 129 25.05 10.63 10.71
CA PRO A 129 26.34 11.29 10.64
C PRO A 129 27.28 10.38 9.84
N GLN A 130 27.78 10.88 8.72
CA GLN A 130 28.91 10.24 8.06
C GLN A 130 30.11 10.52 8.95
N ASP A 131 30.55 9.50 9.69
CA ASP A 131 31.82 9.51 10.43
C ASP A 131 33.01 9.79 9.50
#